data_AF-A0A832IQB4-F1
#
_entry.id   AF-A0A832IQB4-F1
#
_cell.length_a   1.000
_cell.length_b   1.000
_cell.length_c   1.000
_cell.angle_alpha   90.00
_cell.angle_beta   90.00
_cell.angle_gamma   90.00
#
_symmetry.space_group_name_H-M   'P 1'
#
loop_
_entity.id
_entity.type
_entity.pdbx_description
1 polymer ?
#
loop_
_entity_poly.entity_id
_entity_poly.type
_entity_poly.pdbx_seq_one_letter_code
_entity_poly.pdbx_strand_id
1 'polypeptide(L)'
;VEGASGSHEIDSRPSDAIAVAIRFGVPIYVSEEVMEEASFIPENEEDVPPPTSKSEERPKKSKEKSPALSKEAKIQQLQKDLNDAVAREDYERAAKLRDELRRLQMGD
;
A
#
# COMPACT_ATOMS: atom_id res chain seq x y z
N VAL A 1 -41.53 -16.72 -23.84
CA VAL A 1 -40.07 -17.00 -23.82
C VAL A 1 -39.65 -17.05 -22.37
N GLU A 2 -39.58 -18.25 -21.79
CA GLU A 2 -39.15 -18.45 -20.41
C GLU A 2 -37.66 -18.09 -20.34
N GLY A 3 -37.36 -16.96 -19.70
CA GLY A 3 -35.98 -16.54 -19.44
C GLY A 3 -35.39 -17.51 -18.44
N ALA A 4 -34.37 -18.25 -18.84
CA ALA A 4 -33.63 -19.14 -17.96
C ALA A 4 -33.07 -18.31 -16.80
N SER A 5 -33.65 -18.47 -15.61
CA SER A 5 -33.08 -18.00 -14.35
C SER A 5 -31.90 -18.91 -13.98
N GLY A 6 -30.81 -18.79 -14.73
CA GLY A 6 -29.55 -19.49 -14.50
C GLY A 6 -28.46 -18.52 -14.09
N SER A 7 -27.60 -18.93 -13.15
CA SER A 7 -26.31 -18.27 -12.95
C SER A 7 -25.44 -18.57 -14.17
N HIS A 8 -24.76 -17.55 -14.70
CA HIS A 8 -23.81 -17.69 -15.79
C HIS A 8 -22.42 -17.30 -15.30
N GLU A 9 -21.50 -18.25 -15.30
CA GLU A 9 -20.10 -18.00 -14.99
C GLU A 9 -19.36 -17.57 -16.25
N ILE A 10 -18.66 -16.44 -16.16
CA ILE A 10 -17.92 -15.83 -17.27
C ILE A 10 -16.50 -15.57 -16.77
N ASP A 11 -15.52 -16.14 -17.47
CA ASP A 11 -14.11 -15.87 -17.21
C ASP A 11 -13.77 -14.41 -17.56
N SER A 12 -13.00 -13.76 -16.70
CA SER A 12 -12.66 -12.34 -16.84
C SER A 12 -11.36 -12.03 -16.12
N ARG A 13 -10.63 -11.03 -16.63
CA ARG A 13 -9.54 -10.42 -15.87
C ARG A 13 -10.10 -9.70 -14.63
N PRO A 14 -9.33 -9.62 -13.53
CA PRO A 14 -9.77 -8.92 -12.32
C PRO A 14 -10.13 -7.46 -12.56
N SER A 15 -9.41 -6.75 -13.44
CA SER A 15 -9.67 -5.35 -13.76
C SER A 15 -11.06 -5.11 -14.35
N ASP A 16 -11.49 -6.02 -15.23
CA ASP A 16 -12.78 -5.90 -15.93
C ASP A 16 -13.94 -6.27 -14.98
N ALA A 17 -13.76 -7.31 -14.15
CA ALA A 17 -14.75 -7.72 -13.15
C ALA A 17 -15.00 -6.63 -12.09
N ILE A 18 -13.93 -6.01 -11.58
CA ILE A 18 -14.02 -4.91 -10.60
C ILE A 18 -14.74 -3.70 -11.21
N ALA A 19 -14.41 -3.31 -12.45
CA ALA A 19 -15.03 -2.17 -13.11
C ALA A 19 -16.55 -2.36 -13.29
N VAL A 20 -16.98 -3.56 -13.66
CA VAL A 20 -18.40 -3.90 -13.76
C VAL A 20 -19.07 -3.86 -12.39
N ALA A 21 -18.46 -4.48 -11.38
CA ALA A 21 -19.01 -4.51 -10.02
C ALA A 21 -19.23 -3.10 -9.46
N ILE A 22 -18.24 -2.20 -9.61
CA ILE A 22 -18.36 -0.79 -9.18
C ILE A 22 -19.46 -0.06 -9.96
N ARG A 23 -19.54 -0.27 -11.27
CA ARG A 23 -20.54 0.41 -12.12
C ARG A 23 -21.98 0.08 -11.73
N PHE A 24 -22.23 -1.16 -11.29
CA PHE A 24 -23.56 -1.64 -10.95
C PHE A 24 -23.80 -1.79 -9.43
N GLY A 25 -22.82 -1.45 -8.60
CA GLY A 25 -22.93 -1.56 -7.14
C GLY A 25 -23.09 -2.99 -6.66
N VAL A 26 -22.46 -3.95 -7.34
CA VAL A 26 -22.54 -5.38 -7.01
C VAL A 26 -21.46 -5.71 -5.96
N PRO A 27 -21.74 -6.57 -4.97
CA PRO A 27 -20.73 -7.00 -4.01
C PRO A 27 -19.56 -7.73 -4.68
N ILE A 28 -18.35 -7.49 -4.17
CA ILE A 28 -17.11 -8.12 -4.62
C ILE A 28 -16.69 -9.13 -3.57
N TYR A 29 -16.37 -10.33 -4.02
CA TYR A 29 -15.87 -11.42 -3.18
C TYR A 29 -14.48 -11.84 -3.66
N VAL A 30 -13.70 -12.39 -2.74
CA VAL A 30 -12.37 -12.94 -2.99
C VAL A 30 -12.27 -14.29 -2.29
N SER A 31 -11.47 -15.21 -2.84
CA SER A 31 -11.21 -16.49 -2.18
C SER A 31 -10.38 -16.26 -0.91
N GLU A 32 -10.57 -17.15 0.08
CA GLU A 32 -9.84 -17.09 1.34
C GLU A 32 -8.32 -17.19 1.12
N GLU A 33 -7.88 -18.08 0.24
CA GLU A 33 -6.46 -18.25 -0.12
C GLU A 33 -5.81 -16.96 -0.63
N VAL A 34 -6.49 -16.22 -1.52
CA VAL A 34 -5.96 -14.96 -2.06
C VAL A 34 -5.98 -13.85 -1.01
N MET A 35 -6.97 -13.85 -0.10
CA MET A 35 -6.99 -12.93 1.02
C MET A 35 -5.82 -13.19 1.98
N GLU A 36 -5.52 -14.45 2.30
CA GLU A 36 -4.40 -14.79 3.17
C GLU A 36 -3.04 -14.40 2.58
N GLU A 37 -2.86 -14.58 1.28
CA GLU A 37 -1.58 -14.27 0.60
C GLU A 37 -1.39 -12.76 0.37
N ALA A 38 -2.43 -12.06 -0.08
CA ALA A 38 -2.31 -10.71 -0.64
C ALA A 38 -3.02 -9.62 0.18
N SER A 39 -3.63 -9.95 1.33
CA SER A 39 -4.24 -8.93 2.19
C SER A 39 -3.21 -8.00 2.81
N PHE A 40 -3.61 -6.75 2.97
CA PHE A 40 -2.86 -5.72 3.67
C PHE A 40 -3.80 -5.02 4.64
N ILE A 41 -3.43 -4.99 5.91
CA ILE A 41 -4.16 -4.24 6.94
C ILE A 41 -3.46 -2.88 7.07
N PRO A 42 -4.12 -1.76 6.71
CA PRO A 42 -3.53 -0.44 6.91
C PRO A 42 -3.40 -0.13 8.41
N GLU A 43 -2.27 0.45 8.82
CA GLU A 43 -1.95 0.75 10.23
C GLU A 43 -2.88 1.79 10.91
N ASN A 44 -3.90 2.30 10.21
CA ASN A 44 -4.76 3.40 10.67
C ASN A 44 -6.20 3.02 11.07
N GLU A 45 -6.54 1.73 11.19
CA GLU A 45 -7.82 1.29 11.77
C GLU A 45 -7.59 0.52 13.07
N GLU A 46 -7.33 1.27 14.15
CA GLU A 46 -7.69 0.82 15.49
C GLU A 46 -9.23 0.73 15.56
N ASP A 47 -9.81 -0.45 15.34
CA ASP A 47 -10.89 -1.05 16.17
C ASP A 47 -11.65 -2.21 15.46
N VAL A 48 -10.98 -3.34 15.18
CA VAL A 48 -11.66 -4.65 14.99
C VAL A 48 -10.76 -5.79 15.53
N PRO A 49 -11.20 -6.59 16.54
CA PRO A 49 -10.39 -7.70 17.10
C PRO A 49 -10.42 -8.99 16.24
N PRO A 50 -9.50 -9.96 16.46
CA PRO A 50 -8.85 -10.76 15.41
C PRO A 50 -9.37 -12.22 15.29
N PRO A 51 -8.78 -13.02 14.37
CA PRO A 51 -8.16 -14.26 14.82
C PRO A 51 -6.69 -14.40 14.40
N THR A 52 -5.86 -14.46 15.43
CA THR A 52 -4.53 -15.06 15.66
C THR A 52 -3.73 -15.77 14.55
N SER A 53 -2.40 -15.58 14.67
CA SER A 53 -1.24 -16.46 14.34
C SER A 53 -0.69 -16.33 12.90
N LYS A 54 0.59 -16.06 12.61
CA LYS A 54 1.85 -16.19 13.37
C LYS A 54 2.89 -15.13 12.94
N SER A 55 3.70 -14.74 13.92
CA SER A 55 5.01 -14.09 13.87
C SER A 55 5.90 -14.53 12.71
N GLU A 56 6.54 -13.59 11.98
CA GLU A 56 7.94 -13.69 11.54
C GLU A 56 8.64 -12.30 11.47
N GLU A 57 9.55 -12.12 12.43
CA GLU A 57 10.87 -11.46 12.37
C GLU A 57 11.07 -10.06 11.75
N ARG A 58 11.31 -9.10 12.66
CA ARG A 58 12.07 -7.87 12.41
C ARG A 58 13.55 -8.17 12.18
N PRO A 59 14.23 -7.58 11.17
CA PRO A 59 15.67 -7.37 11.27
C PRO A 59 15.95 -6.01 11.92
N LYS A 60 16.67 -6.07 13.03
CA LYS A 60 17.35 -4.94 13.67
C LYS A 60 18.33 -4.30 12.68
N LYS A 61 18.18 -3.01 12.39
CA LYS A 61 19.29 -2.18 11.90
C LYS A 61 19.65 -1.13 12.95
N SER A 62 20.68 -1.51 13.70
CA SER A 62 21.79 -0.68 14.18
C SER A 62 21.54 0.82 14.32
N LYS A 63 21.47 1.24 15.60
CA LYS A 63 21.94 2.56 16.03
C LYS A 63 23.40 2.71 15.62
N GLU A 64 23.70 3.62 14.70
CA GLU A 64 25.01 4.27 14.63
C GLU A 64 24.79 5.78 14.64
N LYS A 65 25.48 6.44 15.58
CA LYS A 65 25.47 7.88 15.78
C LYS A 65 26.48 8.53 14.82
N SER A 66 26.11 9.71 14.32
CA SER A 66 26.93 10.85 13.87
C SER A 66 27.57 10.78 12.46
N PRO A 67 27.84 11.93 11.77
CA PRO A 67 27.87 13.32 12.25
C PRO A 67 26.73 14.18 11.65
N ALA A 68 26.63 15.44 12.08
CA ALA A 68 25.66 16.40 11.54
C ALA A 68 25.80 16.54 10.01
N LEU A 69 24.92 15.87 9.27
CA LEU A 69 24.81 16.05 7.83
C LEU A 69 24.32 17.48 7.57
N SER A 70 25.04 18.21 6.72
CA SER A 70 24.62 19.54 6.27
C SER A 70 23.20 19.46 5.71
N LYS A 71 22.39 20.52 5.88
CA LYS A 71 21.00 20.56 5.40
C LYS A 71 20.92 20.14 3.92
N GLU A 72 21.89 20.53 3.10
CA GLU A 72 21.96 20.14 1.69
C GLU A 72 22.15 18.63 1.49
N ALA A 73 23.00 17.97 2.29
CA ALA A 73 23.22 16.52 2.19
C ALA A 73 21.95 15.74 2.57
N LYS A 74 21.19 16.23 3.56
CA LYS A 74 19.91 15.62 3.94
C LYS A 74 18.85 15.79 2.84
N ILE A 75 18.80 16.95 2.18
CA ILE A 75 17.90 17.19 1.04
C ILE A 75 18.26 16.26 -0.13
N GLN A 76 19.55 16.13 -0.46
CA GLN A 76 19.98 15.22 -1.54
C GLN A 76 19.61 13.76 -1.24
N GLN A 77 19.79 13.32 0.01
CA GLN A 77 19.41 11.97 0.42
C GLN A 77 17.89 11.74 0.31
N LEU A 78 17.08 12.66 0.84
CA LEU A 78 15.62 12.59 0.73
C LEU A 78 15.14 12.58 -0.72
N GLN A 79 15.81 13.33 -1.60
CA GLN A 79 15.47 13.35 -3.02
C GLN A 79 15.81 12.04 -3.73
N LYS A 80 16.94 11.42 -3.36
CA LYS A 80 17.30 10.08 -3.84
C LYS A 80 16.29 9.04 -3.37
N ASP A 81 15.95 9.05 -2.08
CA ASP A 81 15.00 8.11 -1.49
C ASP A 81 13.60 8.27 -2.09
N LEU A 82 13.20 9.51 -2.41
CA LEU A 82 11.94 9.80 -3.11
C LEU A 82 11.90 9.17 -4.51
N ASN A 83 12.97 9.33 -5.29
CA ASN A 83 13.06 8.74 -6.63
C ASN A 83 13.03 7.21 -6.57
N ASP A 84 13.74 6.61 -5.60
CA ASP A 84 13.74 5.16 -5.37
C ASP A 84 12.35 4.64 -4.99
N ALA A 85 11.61 5.38 -4.15
CA ALA A 85 10.24 5.02 -3.77
C ALA A 85 9.27 5.09 -4.96
N VAL A 86 9.37 6.13 -5.80
CA VAL A 86 8.57 6.26 -7.03
C VAL A 86 8.91 5.14 -8.02
N ALA A 87 10.18 4.79 -8.18
CA ALA A 87 10.62 3.70 -9.06
C ALA A 87 10.13 2.32 -8.61
N ARG A 88 9.85 2.15 -7.31
CA ARG A 88 9.28 0.93 -6.72
C ARG A 88 7.76 0.99 -6.56
N GLU A 89 7.10 2.02 -7.07
CA GLU A 89 5.66 2.23 -6.96
C GLU A 89 5.15 2.34 -5.50
N ASP A 90 6.04 2.65 -4.55
CA ASP A 90 5.72 2.90 -3.14
C ASP A 90 5.32 4.36 -2.94
N TYR A 91 4.11 4.68 -3.38
CA TYR A 91 3.59 6.06 -3.39
C TYR A 91 3.36 6.63 -1.99
N GLU A 92 3.12 5.79 -0.98
CA GLU A 92 2.95 6.24 0.41
C GLU A 92 4.26 6.77 0.98
N ARG A 93 5.36 6.01 0.82
CA ARG A 93 6.69 6.51 1.19
C ARG A 93 7.06 7.74 0.38
N ALA A 94 6.76 7.76 -0.92
CA ALA A 94 7.03 8.92 -1.76
C ALA A 94 6.31 10.19 -1.26
N ALA A 95 5.04 10.08 -0.84
CA ALA A 95 4.29 11.20 -0.28
C ALA A 95 4.94 11.74 1.01
N LYS A 96 5.32 10.86 1.95
CA LYS A 96 5.99 11.24 3.21
C LYS A 96 7.34 11.92 2.94
N LEU A 97 8.14 11.36 2.05
CA LEU A 97 9.46 11.89 1.67
C LEU A 97 9.34 13.26 0.98
N ARG A 98 8.34 13.44 0.11
CA ARG A 98 8.04 14.73 -0.53
C ARG A 98 7.71 15.80 0.51
N ASP A 99 6.84 15.49 1.46
CA ASP A 99 6.39 16.45 2.47
C ASP A 99 7.53 16.84 3.42
N GLU A 100 8.41 15.89 3.78
CA GLU A 100 9.60 16.18 4.58
C GLU A 100 10.66 16.98 3.79
N LEU A 101 10.87 16.67 2.51
CA LEU A 101 11.76 17.45 1.64
C LEU A 101 11.27 18.89 1.49
N ARG A 102 9.95 19.09 1.34
CA ARG A 102 9.33 20.41 1.33
C ARG A 102 9.52 21.15 2.65
N ARG A 103 9.36 20.46 3.78
CA ARG A 103 9.56 21.05 5.12
C ARG A 103 10.99 21.55 5.32
N LEU A 104 11.98 20.85 4.77
CA LEU A 104 13.40 21.20 4.89
C LEU A 104 13.82 22.31 3.90
N GLN A 105 13.27 22.33 2.69
CA GLN A 105 13.55 23.37 1.69
C GLN A 105 12.88 24.71 2.01
N MET A 106 11.73 24.67 2.70
CA MET A 106 10.89 25.85 2.95
C MET A 106 10.99 26.34 4.40
N GLY A 107 11.98 25.88 5.17
CA GLY A 107 11.98 25.90 6.64
C GLY A 107 11.84 27.27 7.33
N ASP A 108 11.07 27.22 8.43
CA ASP A 108 10.60 28.23 9.40
C ASP A 108 9.41 29.12 8.99
#